data_AF-A0A7Y4RLZ6-F1
#
_entry.id   AF-A0A7Y4RLZ6-F1
#
_cell.length_a   1.000
_cell.length_b   1.000
_cell.length_c   1.000
_cell.angle_alpha   90.00
_cell.angle_beta   90.00
_cell.angle_gamma   90.00
#
_symmetry.space_group_name_H-M   'P 1'
#
loop_
_entity.id
_entity.type
_entity.pdbx_description
1 polymer ?
#
loop_
_entity_poly.entity_id
_entity_poly.type
_entity_poly.pdbx_seq_one_letter_code
_entity_poly.pdbx_strand_id
1 'polypeptide(L)'
;MISFDDYYKKEIEHVINVEFPWYIDLIEDCFNFKRWGFHKIYSGAVPNAMPIIVYESNQCRVRFVWEISTSYGDPEGVSILYGRLHAPIDKKIMDWNGEKHYCWHDDHLALKFLDGLATDSNSKRPDFLQGFYQVNKNRGWRNAEIMARRHAALWEHYEQRLFDIFDLNHPHLWKQYVNYVEEYYSKGLMWPGNSEFPPLHKIC
;
A
#
# COMPACT_ATOMS: atom_id res chain seq x y z
N MET A 1 -16.99 -14.57 29.19
CA MET A 1 -16.95 -14.47 27.72
C MET A 1 -16.51 -13.05 27.42
N ILE A 2 -15.36 -12.86 26.78
CA ILE A 2 -14.90 -11.51 26.37
C ILE A 2 -15.74 -11.13 25.15
N SER A 3 -16.29 -9.92 25.10
CA SER A 3 -17.03 -9.46 23.92
C SER A 3 -16.07 -9.34 22.73
N PHE A 4 -16.59 -9.46 21.51
CA PHE A 4 -15.76 -9.26 20.30
C PHE A 4 -15.09 -7.88 20.29
N ASP A 5 -15.81 -6.85 20.76
CA ASP A 5 -15.32 -5.48 20.86
C ASP A 5 -14.18 -5.35 21.88
N ASP A 6 -14.28 -6.02 23.03
CA ASP A 6 -13.21 -6.01 24.05
C ASP A 6 -11.96 -6.75 23.57
N TYR A 7 -12.12 -7.85 22.82
CA TYR A 7 -11.00 -8.56 22.20
C TYR A 7 -10.32 -7.66 21.17
N TYR A 8 -11.10 -7.09 20.24
CA TYR A 8 -10.58 -6.23 19.18
C TYR A 8 -9.88 -4.98 19.73
N LYS A 9 -10.43 -4.38 20.78
CA LYS A 9 -9.80 -3.25 21.48
C LYS A 9 -8.44 -3.63 22.09
N LYS A 10 -8.34 -4.80 22.73
CA LYS A 10 -7.07 -5.29 23.29
C LYS A 10 -6.03 -5.57 22.21
N GLU A 11 -6.44 -6.15 21.09
CA GLU A 11 -5.56 -6.38 19.93
C GLU A 11 -5.04 -5.05 19.36
N ILE A 12 -5.91 -4.05 19.17
CA ILE A 12 -5.48 -2.71 18.75
C ILE A 12 -4.50 -2.09 19.76
N GLU A 13 -4.80 -2.17 21.05
CA GLU A 13 -3.92 -1.67 22.11
C GLU A 13 -2.56 -2.40 22.09
N HIS A 14 -2.54 -3.71 21.84
CA HIS A 14 -1.31 -4.48 21.71
C HIS A 14 -0.51 -4.03 20.49
N VAL A 15 -1.13 -3.93 19.32
CA VAL A 15 -0.49 -3.44 18.09
C VAL A 15 0.11 -2.05 18.32
N ILE A 16 -0.66 -1.11 18.88
CA ILE A 16 -0.20 0.27 19.10
C ILE A 16 1.01 0.32 20.05
N ASN A 17 0.97 -0.45 21.15
CA ASN A 17 1.96 -0.32 22.21
C ASN A 17 3.18 -1.23 22.03
N VAL A 18 3.08 -2.29 21.22
CA VAL A 18 4.12 -3.33 21.10
C VAL A 18 4.62 -3.45 19.66
N GLU A 19 3.75 -3.81 18.72
CA GLU A 19 4.18 -4.14 17.35
C GLU A 19 4.49 -2.89 16.51
N PHE A 20 3.70 -1.83 16.66
CA PHE A 20 3.81 -0.63 15.83
C PHE A 20 5.12 0.15 16.05
N PRO A 21 5.64 0.36 17.28
CA PRO A 21 6.94 0.97 17.50
C PRO A 21 8.08 0.18 16.84
N TRP A 22 8.11 -1.14 17.04
CA TRP A 22 9.08 -2.02 16.38
C TRP A 22 9.01 -1.92 14.85
N TYR A 23 7.79 -1.83 14.31
CA TYR A 23 7.58 -1.71 12.89
C TYR A 23 8.04 -0.37 12.30
N ILE A 24 7.87 0.74 13.04
CA ILE A 24 8.43 2.04 12.65
C ILE A 24 9.95 1.92 12.50
N ASP A 25 10.63 1.35 13.50
CA ASP A 25 12.09 1.18 13.46
C ASP A 25 12.52 0.31 12.28
N LEU A 26 11.82 -0.81 12.05
CA LEU A 26 12.06 -1.69 10.91
C LEU A 26 11.91 -0.97 9.55
N ILE A 27 10.89 -0.12 9.40
CA ILE A 27 10.71 0.67 8.17
C ILE A 27 11.86 1.65 7.99
N GLU A 28 12.21 2.41 9.03
CA GLU A 28 13.30 3.39 8.97
C GLU A 28 14.65 2.72 8.67
N ASP A 29 14.85 1.47 9.11
CA ASP A 29 16.05 0.67 8.81
C ASP A 29 16.05 0.09 7.39
N CYS A 30 14.89 -0.29 6.87
CA CYS A 30 14.77 -0.96 5.57
C CYS A 30 14.76 0.04 4.41
N PHE A 31 14.19 1.23 4.59
CA PHE A 31 13.98 2.20 3.53
C PHE A 31 14.98 3.36 3.60
N ASN A 32 15.63 3.66 2.48
CA ASN A 32 16.48 4.85 2.37
C ASN A 32 15.64 6.09 2.02
N PHE A 33 14.74 6.52 2.92
CA PHE A 33 13.83 7.64 2.66
C PHE A 33 14.56 8.91 2.21
N LYS A 34 15.71 9.20 2.82
CA LYS A 34 16.54 10.37 2.50
C LYS A 34 17.00 10.38 1.04
N ARG A 35 17.42 9.22 0.50
CA ARG A 35 17.81 9.11 -0.92
C ARG A 35 16.68 9.52 -1.85
N TRP A 36 15.46 9.14 -1.50
CA TRP A 36 14.26 9.35 -2.31
C TRP A 36 13.51 10.64 -1.96
N GLY A 37 14.09 11.49 -1.10
CA GLY A 37 13.48 12.77 -0.71
C GLY A 37 12.22 12.65 0.15
N PHE A 38 11.95 11.47 0.72
CA PHE A 38 10.80 11.27 1.60
C PHE A 38 11.11 11.72 3.02
N HIS A 39 10.12 12.32 3.67
CA HIS A 39 10.14 12.64 5.09
C HIS A 39 8.81 12.24 5.73
N LYS A 40 8.87 11.84 7.00
CA LYS A 40 7.67 11.43 7.75
C LYS A 40 6.80 12.64 8.06
N ILE A 41 5.53 12.59 7.65
CA ILE A 41 4.54 13.65 7.91
C ILE A 41 3.47 13.24 8.92
N TYR A 42 3.31 11.93 9.17
CA TYR A 42 2.34 11.42 10.13
C TYR A 42 2.77 10.04 10.67
N SER A 43 2.50 9.80 11.94
CA SER A 43 2.59 8.47 12.57
C SER A 43 1.61 8.40 13.73
N GLY A 44 0.67 7.46 13.70
CA GLY A 44 -0.29 7.30 14.79
C GLY A 44 -1.49 6.43 14.43
N ALA A 45 -2.33 6.19 15.44
CA ALA A 45 -3.62 5.55 15.26
C ALA A 45 -4.65 6.57 14.75
N VAL A 46 -5.39 6.18 13.72
CA VAL A 46 -6.55 6.94 13.23
C VAL A 46 -7.79 6.42 13.96
N PRO A 47 -8.75 7.26 14.37
CA PRO A 47 -9.97 6.78 15.02
C PRO A 47 -10.68 5.70 14.19
N ASN A 48 -11.02 4.57 14.83
CA ASN A 48 -11.63 3.41 14.18
C ASN A 48 -10.80 2.78 13.06
N ALA A 49 -9.49 2.99 13.04
CA ALA A 49 -8.60 2.44 12.05
C ALA A 49 -7.27 1.99 12.68
N MET A 50 -6.56 1.16 11.94
CA MET A 50 -5.25 0.68 12.35
C MET A 50 -4.21 1.80 12.34
N PRO A 51 -3.12 1.64 13.09
CA PRO A 51 -1.98 2.55 13.04
C PRO A 51 -1.44 2.72 11.62
N ILE A 52 -1.13 3.97 11.27
CA ILE A 52 -0.55 4.32 9.99
C ILE A 52 0.68 5.20 10.14
N ILE A 53 1.56 5.10 9.15
CA ILE A 53 2.71 5.99 8.98
C ILE A 53 2.61 6.56 7.57
N VAL A 54 2.78 7.87 7.43
CA VAL A 54 2.78 8.52 6.12
C VAL A 54 4.09 9.27 5.92
N TYR A 55 4.73 8.98 4.80
CA TYR A 55 5.89 9.70 4.30
C TYR A 55 5.49 10.46 3.04
N GLU A 56 6.10 11.62 2.84
CA GLU A 56 5.85 12.50 1.70
C GLU A 56 7.18 12.92 1.05
N SER A 57 7.24 12.91 -0.27
CA SER A 57 8.28 13.54 -1.07
C SER A 57 7.71 14.74 -1.82
N ASN A 58 8.50 15.39 -2.68
CA ASN A 58 8.00 16.41 -3.60
C ASN A 58 7.13 15.85 -4.74
N GLN A 59 7.00 14.53 -4.87
CA GLN A 59 6.27 13.87 -5.96
C GLN A 59 4.98 13.20 -5.48
N CYS A 60 5.06 12.44 -4.39
CA CYS A 60 3.95 11.61 -3.94
C CYS A 60 4.00 11.32 -2.43
N ARG A 61 2.99 10.61 -1.95
CA ARG A 61 2.86 10.12 -0.58
C ARG A 61 2.91 8.60 -0.56
N VAL A 62 3.49 8.06 0.51
CA VAL A 62 3.51 6.63 0.80
C VAL A 62 2.95 6.41 2.19
N ARG A 63 1.96 5.52 2.28
CA ARG A 63 1.25 5.19 3.50
C ARG A 63 1.47 3.72 3.85
N PHE A 64 1.99 3.50 5.05
CA PHE A 64 2.14 2.18 5.66
C PHE A 64 0.94 1.99 6.61
N VAL A 65 0.18 0.91 6.43
CA VAL A 65 -1.04 0.62 7.18
C VAL A 65 -0.91 -0.76 7.81
N TRP A 66 -0.96 -0.81 9.14
CA TRP A 66 -1.05 -2.10 9.81
C TRP A 66 -2.38 -2.77 9.47
N GLU A 67 -2.37 -4.07 9.18
CA GLU A 67 -3.57 -4.84 8.91
C GLU A 67 -3.71 -5.94 9.95
N ILE A 68 -4.79 -5.86 10.75
CA ILE A 68 -5.23 -7.00 11.54
C ILE A 68 -5.95 -7.93 10.57
N SER A 69 -5.40 -9.13 10.42
CA SER A 69 -6.07 -10.19 9.70
C SER A 69 -7.42 -10.50 10.36
N THR A 70 -8.50 -10.40 9.59
CA THR A 70 -9.83 -10.82 10.02
C THR A 70 -10.06 -12.33 9.88
N SER A 71 -9.12 -13.05 9.25
CA SER A 71 -9.21 -14.48 8.96
C SER A 71 -8.25 -15.27 9.84
N TYR A 72 -8.75 -16.29 10.54
CA TYR A 72 -7.92 -17.18 11.35
C TYR A 72 -6.81 -17.81 10.49
N GLY A 73 -5.55 -17.45 10.77
CA GLY A 73 -4.37 -18.01 10.11
C GLY A 73 -3.77 -17.17 8.98
N ASP A 74 -4.43 -16.10 8.54
CA ASP A 74 -3.79 -15.10 7.70
C ASP A 74 -2.88 -14.24 8.59
N PRO A 75 -1.58 -14.15 8.26
CA PRO A 75 -0.67 -13.45 9.13
C PRO A 75 -0.94 -11.96 9.16
N GLU A 76 -0.80 -11.36 10.34
CA GLU A 76 -0.70 -9.90 10.49
C GLU A 76 0.34 -9.34 9.52
N GLY A 77 -0.05 -8.27 8.84
CA GLY A 77 0.70 -7.72 7.73
C GLY A 77 0.67 -6.20 7.74
N VAL A 78 1.44 -5.64 6.82
CA VAL A 78 1.40 -4.22 6.55
C VAL A 78 1.17 -4.02 5.06
N SER A 79 0.14 -3.24 4.77
CA SER A 79 -0.11 -2.74 3.43
C SER A 79 0.64 -1.43 3.22
N ILE A 80 1.33 -1.34 2.08
CA ILE A 80 2.03 -0.12 1.67
C ILE A 80 1.31 0.40 0.44
N LEU A 81 0.78 1.61 0.57
CA LEU A 81 -0.06 2.27 -0.42
C LEU A 81 0.62 3.55 -0.91
N TYR A 82 0.41 3.86 -2.18
CA TYR A 82 0.95 5.05 -2.84
C TYR A 82 -0.18 5.99 -3.19
N GLY A 83 0.02 7.28 -2.95
CA GLY A 83 -0.97 8.31 -3.26
C GLY A 83 -0.32 9.54 -3.86
N ARG A 84 -1.06 10.29 -4.65
CA ARG A 84 -0.62 11.60 -5.16
C ARG A 84 -0.61 12.62 -3.99
N LEU A 85 0.04 13.77 -4.15
CA LEU A 85 0.22 14.74 -3.04
C LEU A 85 -1.10 15.27 -2.43
N HIS A 86 -2.21 15.20 -3.15
CA HIS A 86 -3.53 15.58 -2.62
C HIS A 86 -4.25 14.47 -1.83
N ALA A 87 -3.70 13.25 -1.79
CA ALA A 87 -4.32 12.12 -1.09
C ALA A 87 -4.40 12.38 0.43
N PRO A 88 -5.57 12.32 1.07
CA PRO A 88 -5.71 12.63 2.50
C PRO A 88 -4.98 11.62 3.39
N ILE A 89 -4.40 12.09 4.51
CA ILE A 89 -3.62 11.26 5.45
C ILE A 89 -4.46 10.15 6.06
N ASP A 90 -5.66 10.49 6.55
CA ASP A 90 -6.49 9.66 7.40
C ASP A 90 -7.59 8.88 6.64
N LYS A 91 -7.84 9.22 5.37
CA LYS A 91 -8.94 8.66 4.58
C LYS A 91 -8.43 7.88 3.36
N LYS A 92 -9.11 6.79 3.01
CA LYS A 92 -8.86 6.03 1.77
C LYS A 92 -9.48 6.70 0.53
N ILE A 93 -10.52 7.51 0.76
CA ILE A 93 -11.33 8.18 -0.25
C ILE A 93 -11.30 9.69 0.02
N MET A 94 -11.27 10.48 -1.05
CA MET A 94 -11.53 11.92 -1.00
C MET A 94 -12.79 12.27 -1.80
N ASP A 95 -13.46 13.34 -1.40
CA ASP A 95 -14.46 13.99 -2.25
C ASP A 95 -13.74 14.96 -3.20
N TRP A 96 -13.86 14.72 -4.51
CA TRP A 96 -13.26 15.53 -5.56
C TRP A 96 -14.34 15.89 -6.58
N ASN A 97 -14.58 17.20 -6.80
CA ASN A 97 -15.65 17.69 -7.67
C ASN A 97 -17.05 17.11 -7.38
N GLY A 98 -17.35 16.83 -6.11
CA GLY A 98 -18.62 16.24 -5.68
C GLY A 98 -18.72 14.72 -5.86
N GLU A 99 -17.64 14.07 -6.31
CA GLU A 99 -17.58 12.61 -6.43
C GLU A 99 -16.56 12.00 -5.46
N LYS A 100 -16.78 10.74 -5.07
CA LYS A 100 -15.84 9.98 -4.24
C LYS A 100 -14.76 9.34 -5.11
N HIS A 101 -13.49 9.64 -4.81
CA HIS A 101 -12.32 9.09 -5.50
C HIS A 101 -11.40 8.33 -4.54
N TYR A 102 -10.89 7.20 -4.99
CA TYR A 102 -9.81 6.48 -4.33
C TYR A 102 -8.47 7.17 -4.54
N CYS A 103 -7.72 7.31 -3.45
CA CYS A 103 -6.47 8.09 -3.47
C CYS A 103 -5.21 7.29 -3.12
N TRP A 104 -5.38 6.06 -2.68
CA TRP A 104 -4.31 5.21 -2.18
C TRP A 104 -4.32 3.90 -2.95
N HIS A 105 -3.20 3.58 -3.57
CA HIS A 105 -3.02 2.48 -4.51
C HIS A 105 -2.07 1.44 -3.94
N ASP A 106 -2.45 0.17 -4.02
CA ASP A 106 -1.48 -0.92 -3.83
C ASP A 106 -0.39 -0.89 -4.90
N ASP A 107 0.72 -1.54 -4.62
CA ASP A 107 1.80 -1.71 -5.59
C ASP A 107 1.42 -2.68 -6.71
N HIS A 108 0.52 -3.65 -6.47
CA HIS A 108 0.27 -4.75 -7.40
C HIS A 108 -0.04 -4.28 -8.83
N LEU A 109 -0.97 -3.34 -9.01
CA LEU A 109 -1.29 -2.83 -10.34
C LEU A 109 -0.22 -1.88 -10.88
N ALA A 110 0.40 -1.07 -10.02
CA ALA A 110 1.47 -0.16 -10.41
C ALA A 110 2.69 -0.93 -10.97
N LEU A 111 3.09 -2.03 -10.33
CA LEU A 111 4.21 -2.84 -10.79
C LEU A 111 3.90 -3.51 -12.14
N LYS A 112 2.70 -4.08 -12.31
CA LYS A 112 2.30 -4.66 -13.60
C LYS A 112 2.29 -3.62 -14.72
N PHE A 113 1.82 -2.41 -14.42
CA PHE A 113 1.86 -1.29 -15.35
C PHE A 113 3.30 -0.92 -15.74
N LEU A 114 4.21 -0.83 -14.77
CA LEU A 114 5.64 -0.53 -15.03
C LEU A 114 6.34 -1.59 -15.87
N ASP A 115 5.94 -2.86 -15.72
CA ASP A 115 6.47 -3.99 -16.48
C ASP A 115 5.77 -4.19 -17.83
N GLY A 116 4.74 -3.39 -18.15
CA GLY A 116 3.96 -3.52 -19.39
C GLY A 116 3.19 -4.84 -19.49
N LEU A 117 2.82 -5.42 -18.34
CA LEU A 117 2.08 -6.68 -18.30
C LEU A 117 0.61 -6.46 -18.65
N ALA A 118 -0.06 -7.47 -19.19
CA ALA A 118 -1.48 -7.39 -19.51
C ALA A 118 -2.35 -7.33 -18.23
N THR A 119 -3.52 -6.71 -18.34
CA THR A 119 -4.50 -6.56 -17.25
C THR A 119 -5.36 -7.81 -17.01
N ASP A 120 -5.03 -8.96 -17.60
CA ASP A 120 -5.81 -10.19 -17.40
C ASP A 120 -5.41 -10.94 -16.11
N SER A 121 -6.27 -11.86 -15.66
CA SER A 121 -6.06 -12.65 -14.43
C SER A 121 -4.90 -13.65 -14.52
N ASN A 122 -4.48 -14.00 -15.74
CA ASN A 122 -3.39 -14.93 -16.00
C ASN A 122 -2.03 -14.22 -16.09
N SER A 123 -2.03 -12.89 -16.05
CA SER A 123 -0.82 -12.09 -16.04
C SER A 123 0.07 -12.53 -14.88
N LYS A 124 1.29 -12.91 -15.24
CA LYS A 124 2.30 -13.35 -14.28
C LYS A 124 2.57 -12.23 -13.27
N ARG A 125 2.98 -12.60 -12.07
CA ARG A 125 3.57 -11.63 -11.14
C ARG A 125 4.86 -11.09 -11.77
N PRO A 126 5.20 -9.80 -11.55
CA PRO A 126 6.51 -9.24 -11.87
C PRO A 126 7.64 -10.22 -11.53
N ASP A 127 8.54 -10.48 -12.48
CA ASP A 127 9.61 -11.49 -12.32
C ASP A 127 10.50 -11.16 -11.11
N PHE A 128 10.73 -9.87 -10.86
CA PHE A 128 11.42 -9.38 -9.68
C PHE A 128 10.83 -9.92 -8.37
N LEU A 129 9.50 -9.88 -8.21
CA LEU A 129 8.84 -10.35 -6.99
C LEU A 129 9.05 -11.85 -6.80
N GLN A 130 8.98 -12.62 -7.89
CA GLN A 130 9.24 -14.06 -7.83
C GLN A 130 10.67 -14.33 -7.38
N GLY A 131 11.65 -13.62 -7.93
CA GLY A 131 13.05 -13.69 -7.53
C GLY A 131 13.27 -13.34 -6.05
N PHE A 132 12.64 -12.27 -5.56
CA PHE A 132 12.72 -11.86 -4.16
C PHE A 132 12.27 -12.98 -3.20
N TYR A 133 11.11 -13.59 -3.45
CA TYR A 133 10.60 -14.66 -2.60
C TYR A 133 11.45 -15.93 -2.67
N GLN A 134 11.99 -16.27 -3.84
CA GLN A 134 12.85 -17.45 -4.00
C GLN A 134 14.17 -17.30 -3.24
N VAL A 135 14.84 -16.16 -3.38
CA VAL A 135 16.15 -15.89 -2.73
C VAL A 135 16.02 -15.77 -1.22
N ASN A 136 14.87 -15.29 -0.73
CA ASN A 136 14.64 -15.09 0.70
C ASN A 136 13.78 -16.18 1.35
N LYS A 137 13.54 -17.28 0.63
CA LYS A 137 12.89 -18.45 1.19
C LYS A 137 13.72 -18.95 2.38
N ASN A 138 13.06 -19.23 3.51
CA ASN A 138 13.66 -19.75 4.75
C ASN A 138 14.46 -18.73 5.61
N ARG A 139 14.32 -17.41 5.38
CA ARG A 139 14.95 -16.40 6.24
C ARG A 139 14.37 -16.31 7.66
N GLY A 140 13.19 -16.88 7.90
CA GLY A 140 12.53 -16.86 9.21
C GLY A 140 11.97 -15.49 9.64
N TRP A 141 11.87 -14.55 8.70
CA TRP A 141 11.33 -13.21 8.94
C TRP A 141 9.83 -13.26 9.27
N ARG A 142 9.39 -12.32 10.12
CA ARG A 142 7.96 -12.05 10.35
C ARG A 142 7.33 -11.50 9.08
N ASN A 143 6.01 -11.63 8.92
CA ASN A 143 5.33 -11.16 7.71
C ASN A 143 5.45 -9.64 7.51
N ALA A 144 5.32 -8.83 8.56
CA ALA A 144 5.58 -7.39 8.50
C ALA A 144 7.01 -7.07 8.01
N GLU A 145 8.01 -7.84 8.44
CA GLU A 145 9.40 -7.72 7.97
C GLU A 145 9.55 -8.14 6.51
N ILE A 146 8.91 -9.24 6.09
CA ILE A 146 8.87 -9.65 4.69
C ILE A 146 8.29 -8.53 3.82
N MET A 147 7.19 -7.90 4.24
CA MET A 147 6.56 -6.81 3.49
C MET A 147 7.45 -5.57 3.43
N ALA A 148 8.03 -5.14 4.56
CA ALA A 148 8.94 -4.00 4.59
C ALA A 148 10.16 -4.22 3.66
N ARG A 149 10.82 -5.37 3.77
CA ARG A 149 11.98 -5.71 2.93
C ARG A 149 11.62 -5.88 1.47
N ARG A 150 10.46 -6.47 1.16
CA ARG A 150 9.95 -6.59 -0.22
C ARG A 150 9.80 -5.20 -0.84
N HIS A 151 9.15 -4.29 -0.12
CA HIS A 151 8.91 -2.94 -0.62
C HIS A 151 10.17 -2.08 -0.72
N ALA A 152 11.10 -2.20 0.24
CA ALA A 152 12.40 -1.57 0.11
C ALA A 152 13.14 -2.06 -1.15
N ALA A 153 13.11 -3.37 -1.41
CA ALA A 153 13.70 -3.93 -2.62
C ALA A 153 12.96 -3.49 -3.90
N LEU A 154 11.63 -3.28 -3.85
CA LEU A 154 10.86 -2.71 -4.96
C LEU A 154 11.30 -1.27 -5.28
N TRP A 155 11.52 -0.44 -4.26
CA TRP A 155 12.00 0.94 -4.45
C TRP A 155 13.37 0.95 -5.12
N GLU A 156 14.26 0.04 -4.74
CA GLU A 156 15.56 -0.10 -5.36
C GLU A 156 15.50 -0.65 -6.79
N HIS A 157 14.50 -1.49 -7.10
CA HIS A 157 14.36 -2.08 -8.44
C HIS A 157 13.71 -1.15 -9.46
N TYR A 158 12.60 -0.51 -9.08
CA TYR A 158 11.84 0.37 -9.97
C TYR A 158 12.31 1.82 -9.91
N GLU A 159 13.02 2.19 -8.84
CA GLU A 159 13.60 3.50 -8.62
C GLU A 159 12.57 4.62 -8.82
N GLN A 160 13.00 5.69 -9.48
CA GLN A 160 12.22 6.89 -9.77
C GLN A 160 10.90 6.59 -10.51
N ARG A 161 10.88 5.56 -11.37
CA ARG A 161 9.72 5.21 -12.20
C ARG A 161 8.49 4.86 -11.37
N LEU A 162 8.68 4.28 -10.18
CA LEU A 162 7.57 3.96 -9.28
C LEU A 162 6.88 5.22 -8.78
N PHE A 163 7.67 6.23 -8.38
CA PHE A 163 7.14 7.48 -7.84
C PHE A 163 6.56 8.38 -8.92
N ASP A 164 7.14 8.36 -10.13
CA ASP A 164 6.70 9.16 -11.27
C ASP A 164 5.24 8.88 -11.66
N ILE A 165 4.75 7.65 -11.44
CA ILE A 165 3.32 7.32 -11.65
C ILE A 165 2.44 8.28 -10.86
N PHE A 166 2.80 8.52 -9.59
CA PHE A 166 2.00 9.27 -8.64
C PHE A 166 2.36 10.76 -8.58
N ASP A 167 3.31 11.22 -9.40
CA ASP A 167 3.75 12.60 -9.47
C ASP A 167 2.73 13.49 -10.19
N LEU A 168 2.36 14.63 -9.58
CA LEU A 168 1.50 15.63 -10.19
C LEU A 168 2.10 16.26 -11.45
N ASN A 169 3.43 16.26 -11.58
CA ASN A 169 4.14 16.79 -12.74
C ASN A 169 4.14 15.83 -13.95
N HIS A 170 3.67 14.59 -13.78
CA HIS A 170 3.57 13.58 -14.83
C HIS A 170 2.10 13.18 -15.14
N PRO A 171 1.21 14.14 -15.49
CA PRO A 171 -0.22 13.86 -15.66
C PRO A 171 -0.52 12.89 -16.82
N HIS A 172 0.36 12.80 -17.82
CA HIS A 172 0.24 11.85 -18.92
C HIS A 172 0.49 10.41 -18.45
N LEU A 173 1.51 10.20 -17.61
CA LEU A 173 1.85 8.88 -17.05
C LEU A 173 0.75 8.42 -16.09
N TRP A 174 0.27 9.34 -15.24
CA TRP A 174 -0.89 9.09 -14.40
C TRP A 174 -2.11 8.65 -15.21
N LYS A 175 -2.43 9.34 -16.30
CA LYS A 175 -3.55 8.97 -17.18
C LYS A 175 -3.39 7.58 -17.79
N GLN A 176 -2.17 7.20 -18.20
CA GLN A 176 -1.91 5.85 -18.71
C GLN A 176 -2.13 4.79 -17.63
N TYR A 177 -1.65 5.04 -16.42
CA TYR A 177 -1.87 4.16 -15.28
C TYR A 177 -3.36 4.03 -14.93
N VAL A 178 -4.10 5.15 -14.90
CA VAL A 178 -5.55 5.12 -14.66
C VAL A 178 -6.23 4.24 -15.71
N ASN A 179 -6.01 4.48 -17.01
CA ASN A 179 -6.59 3.66 -18.08
C ASN A 179 -6.27 2.16 -17.90
N TYR A 180 -5.04 1.84 -17.49
CA TYR A 180 -4.61 0.46 -17.21
C TYR A 180 -5.43 -0.17 -16.07
N VAL A 181 -5.64 0.58 -14.99
CA VAL A 181 -6.45 0.15 -13.85
C VAL A 181 -7.93 0.00 -14.22
N GLU A 182 -8.47 0.92 -15.02
CA GLU A 182 -9.84 0.83 -15.54
C GLU A 182 -10.05 -0.43 -16.39
N GLU A 183 -9.11 -0.73 -17.28
CA GLU A 183 -9.15 -1.95 -18.10
C GLU A 183 -9.13 -3.20 -17.21
N TYR A 184 -8.26 -3.25 -16.21
CA TYR A 184 -8.20 -4.36 -15.24
C TYR A 184 -9.55 -4.60 -14.56
N TYR A 185 -10.21 -3.54 -14.08
CA TYR A 185 -11.51 -3.69 -13.41
C TYR A 185 -12.67 -3.96 -14.36
N SER A 186 -12.62 -3.48 -15.61
CA SER A 186 -13.64 -3.75 -16.63
C SER A 186 -13.79 -5.24 -16.94
N LYS A 187 -12.73 -6.03 -16.70
CA LYS A 187 -12.69 -7.48 -16.89
C LYS A 187 -13.30 -8.26 -15.72
N GLY A 188 -13.88 -7.58 -14.73
CA GLY A 188 -14.50 -8.23 -13.57
C GLY A 188 -13.51 -8.82 -12.56
N LEU A 189 -12.22 -8.44 -12.64
CA LEU A 189 -11.15 -8.96 -11.76
C LEU A 189 -11.12 -8.29 -10.38
N MET A 190 -12.30 -7.91 -9.87
CA MET A 190 -12.42 -7.36 -8.52
C MET A 190 -12.19 -8.44 -7.47
N TRP A 191 -11.57 -8.08 -6.36
CA TRP A 191 -11.55 -8.93 -5.17
C TRP A 191 -13.00 -9.17 -4.72
N PRO A 192 -13.44 -10.43 -4.58
CA PRO A 192 -14.79 -10.73 -4.12
C PRO A 192 -15.01 -10.12 -2.73
N GLY A 193 -16.02 -9.25 -2.59
CA GLY A 193 -16.41 -8.62 -1.31
C GLY A 193 -16.33 -7.09 -1.23
N ASN A 194 -15.77 -6.39 -2.23
CA ASN A 194 -15.53 -4.94 -2.18
C ASN A 194 -16.65 -4.06 -2.80
N SER A 195 -17.92 -4.48 -2.72
CA SER A 195 -19.05 -3.77 -3.39
C SER A 195 -19.43 -2.42 -2.80
N GLU A 196 -18.88 -2.03 -1.64
CA GLU A 196 -19.33 -0.84 -0.88
C GLU A 196 -18.50 0.44 -1.06
N PHE A 197 -17.43 0.37 -1.86
CA PHE A 197 -16.55 1.50 -2.07
C PHE A 197 -16.81 2.18 -3.43
N PRO A 198 -16.40 3.45 -3.67
CA PRO A 198 -16.52 4.04 -5.00
C PRO A 198 -15.94 3.07 -6.04
N PRO A 199 -16.42 3.08 -7.29
CA PRO A 199 -15.86 2.17 -8.29
C PRO A 199 -14.34 2.33 -8.33
N LEU A 200 -13.58 1.23 -8.32
CA LEU A 200 -12.11 1.30 -8.24
C LEU A 200 -11.45 2.05 -9.41
N HIS A 201 -12.22 2.40 -10.46
CA HIS A 201 -11.82 3.30 -11.55
C HIS A 201 -11.96 4.79 -11.23
N LYS A 202 -12.72 5.18 -10.20
CA LYS A 202 -12.78 6.58 -9.73
C LYS A 202 -11.54 6.87 -8.90
N ILE A 203 -10.45 7.22 -9.58
CA ILE A 203 -9.14 7.44 -8.98
C ILE A 203 -8.80 8.95 -8.98
N CYS A 204 -8.11 9.43 -7.95
CA CYS A 204 -7.76 10.85 -7.74
C CYS A 204 -6.64 11.41 -8.63
#